data_AF-A0AAV1IZS7-F1
#
_entry.id   AF-A0AAV1IZS7-F1
#
_cell.length_a   1.000
_cell.length_b   1.000
_cell.length_c   1.000
_cell.angle_alpha   90.00
_cell.angle_beta   90.00
_cell.angle_gamma   90.00
#
_symmetry.space_group_name_H-M   'P 1'
#
loop_
_entity.id
_entity.type
_entity.pdbx_description
1 polymer ?
#
loop_
_entity_poly.entity_id
_entity_poly.type
_entity_poly.pdbx_seq_one_letter_code
_entity_poly.pdbx_strand_id
1 'polypeptide(L)'
;MCMKQDFYLEIQNEVKVNVVLRDCAQQKHEYQDYKNGLWSPKTEVVEAYEEGCFSPDAKGLKSVVNRFCYCRDNLCNSTQTNHEGYTDIMGVIVVFNLMKYINSLR
;
A
#
# COMPACT_ATOMS: atom_id res chain seq x y z
N MET A 1 -1.37 -2.63 15.58
CA MET A 1 -1.89 -2.46 14.20
C MET A 1 -1.41 -3.62 13.32
N CYS A 2 -2.17 -4.07 12.32
CA CYS A 2 -1.74 -5.09 11.36
C CYS A 2 -0.87 -4.48 10.25
N MET A 3 0.04 -5.28 9.70
CA MET A 3 0.90 -4.95 8.55
C MET A 3 0.73 -6.01 7.45
N LYS A 4 0.64 -5.56 6.20
CA LYS A 4 0.79 -6.41 5.02
C LYS A 4 1.82 -5.81 4.07
N GLN A 5 2.68 -6.66 3.54
CA GLN A 5 3.69 -6.30 2.56
C GLN A 5 3.51 -7.16 1.31
N ASP A 6 3.19 -6.53 0.19
CA ASP A 6 3.11 -7.18 -1.12
C ASP A 6 4.34 -6.79 -1.94
N PHE A 7 5.08 -7.77 -2.46
CA PHE A 7 6.20 -7.52 -3.36
C PHE A 7 6.35 -8.62 -4.40
N TYR A 8 7.09 -8.33 -5.47
CA TYR A 8 7.50 -9.35 -6.42
C TYR A 8 9.02 -9.46 -6.47
N LEU A 9 9.48 -10.66 -6.78
CA LEU A 9 10.87 -10.96 -7.06
C LEU A 9 10.97 -11.42 -8.52
N GLU A 10 11.89 -10.81 -9.26
CA GLU A 10 12.27 -11.30 -10.59
C GLU A 10 13.41 -12.30 -10.43
N ILE A 11 13.13 -13.56 -10.76
CA ILE A 11 14.10 -14.65 -10.78
C ILE A 11 14.63 -14.78 -12.21
N GLN A 12 15.76 -15.49 -12.39
CA GLN A 12 16.30 -15.83 -13.70
C GLN A 12 15.21 -16.40 -14.64
N ASN A 13 15.34 -16.12 -15.94
CA ASN A 13 14.38 -16.47 -16.99
C ASN A 13 13.03 -15.73 -16.91
N GLU A 14 13.03 -14.46 -16.50
CA GLU A 14 11.83 -13.59 -16.49
C GLU A 14 10.66 -14.09 -15.62
N VAL A 15 10.94 -15.01 -14.70
CA VAL A 15 9.93 -15.55 -13.79
C VAL A 15 9.68 -14.55 -12.66
N LYS A 16 8.42 -14.11 -12.53
CA LYS A 16 7.97 -13.23 -11.44
C LYS A 16 7.31 -14.04 -10.35
N VAL A 17 7.88 -13.98 -9.14
CA VAL A 17 7.28 -14.57 -7.94
C VAL A 17 6.67 -13.46 -7.10
N ASN A 18 5.35 -13.51 -6.93
CA ASN A 18 4.63 -12.60 -6.05
C ASN A 18 4.63 -13.18 -4.63
N VAL A 19 5.00 -12.35 -3.66
CA VAL A 19 5.07 -12.71 -2.25
C VAL A 19 4.19 -11.74 -1.46
N VAL A 20 3.42 -12.31 -0.53
CA VAL A 20 2.59 -11.56 0.41
C VAL A 20 3.00 -11.94 1.82
N LEU A 21 3.56 -10.99 2.55
CA LEU A 21 3.87 -11.12 3.97
C LEU A 21 2.81 -10.41 4.80
N ARG A 22 2.47 -11.00 5.93
CA ARG A 22 1.54 -10.43 6.91
C ARG A 22 2.16 -10.54 8.29
N ASP A 23 2.08 -9.46 9.04
CA ASP A 23 2.62 -9.39 10.40
C ASP A 23 1.89 -8.31 11.22
N CYS A 24 2.31 -8.11 12.46
CA CYS A 24 1.95 -6.96 13.28
C CYS A 24 2.90 -5.79 13.00
N ALA A 25 2.36 -4.58 12.89
CA ALA A 25 3.17 -3.37 12.79
C ALA A 25 3.92 -3.11 14.10
N GLN A 26 5.21 -2.77 14.02
CA GLN A 26 6.07 -2.58 15.19
C GLN A 26 5.72 -1.29 15.94
N GLN A 27 4.91 -1.39 17.00
CA GLN A 27 4.52 -0.23 17.82
C GLN A 27 5.40 -0.05 19.07
N LYS A 28 6.34 -0.96 19.31
CA LYS A 28 7.22 -0.94 20.48
C LYS A 28 8.35 0.09 20.28
N HIS A 29 8.37 1.12 21.11
CA HIS A 29 9.47 2.09 21.19
C HIS A 29 10.24 1.88 22.49
N GLU A 30 11.55 1.67 22.37
CA GLU A 30 12.45 1.48 23.51
C GLU A 30 13.50 2.60 23.54
N TYR A 31 13.62 3.26 24.69
CA TYR A 31 14.54 4.36 24.88
C TYR A 31 15.05 4.42 26.32
N GLN A 32 16.02 5.29 26.57
CA GLN A 32 16.59 5.54 27.89
C GLN A 32 16.13 6.92 28.35
N ASP A 33 15.49 6.99 29.51
CA ASP A 33 15.05 8.24 30.14
C ASP A 33 16.06 8.62 31.24
N TYR A 34 16.64 9.82 31.13
CA TYR A 34 17.62 10.32 32.09
C TYR A 34 16.95 11.26 33.08
N LYS A 35 16.84 10.83 34.34
CA LYS A 35 16.25 11.60 35.43
C LYS A 35 17.11 11.50 36.68
N ASN A 36 17.35 12.65 37.32
CA ASN A 36 18.10 12.74 38.58
C ASN A 36 19.48 12.06 38.57
N GLY A 37 20.21 12.12 37.45
CA GLY A 37 21.54 11.51 37.35
C GLY A 37 21.54 10.03 36.98
N LEU A 38 20.37 9.38 36.84
CA LEU A 38 20.24 7.98 36.47
C LEU A 38 19.58 7.82 35.09
N TRP A 39 20.12 6.87 34.31
CA TRP A 39 19.47 6.34 33.13
C TRP A 39 18.51 5.23 33.53
N SER A 40 17.32 5.24 32.97
CA SER A 40 16.31 4.20 33.17
C SER A 40 15.74 3.73 31.84
N PRO A 41 15.66 2.40 31.58
CA PRO A 41 15.05 1.90 30.38
C PRO A 41 13.54 2.15 30.41
N LYS A 42 13.01 2.63 29.28
CA LYS A 42 11.58 2.85 29.08
C LYS A 42 11.15 2.13 27.81
N THR A 43 9.96 1.55 27.89
CA THR A 43 9.26 0.97 26.75
C THR A 43 7.89 1.61 26.68
N GLU A 44 7.54 2.12 25.52
CA GLU A 44 6.22 2.68 25.25
C GLU A 44 5.65 2.13 23.94
N VAL A 45 4.33 2.14 23.84
CA VAL A 45 3.61 1.75 22.64
C VAL A 45 3.22 3.04 21.91
N VAL A 46 3.73 3.20 20.68
CA VAL A 46 3.49 4.37 19.84
C VAL A 46 2.66 4.00 18.61
N GLU A 47 1.72 4.87 18.26
CA GLU A 47 0.99 4.79 16.99
C GLU A 47 1.80 5.47 15.88
N ALA A 48 2.86 4.78 15.44
CA ALA A 48 3.81 5.32 14.45
C ALA A 48 3.37 5.18 13.00
N TYR A 49 2.27 4.48 12.73
CA TYR A 49 1.81 4.15 11.37
C TYR A 49 0.42 4.70 11.12
N GLU A 50 0.24 5.33 9.96
CA GLU A 50 -1.05 5.75 9.47
C GLU A 50 -1.76 4.61 8.75
N GLU A 51 -3.08 4.53 8.91
CA GLU A 51 -3.89 3.52 8.26
C GLU A 51 -3.97 3.79 6.75
N GLY A 52 -3.72 2.74 5.95
CA GLY A 52 -3.67 2.85 4.49
C GLY A 52 -2.52 2.06 3.87
N CYS A 53 -2.43 2.12 2.55
CA CYS A 53 -1.36 1.48 1.80
C CYS A 53 -0.50 2.51 1.07
N PHE A 54 0.82 2.32 1.10
CA PHE A 54 1.76 3.12 0.32
C PHE A 54 2.85 2.23 -0.30
N SER A 55 3.38 2.71 -1.41
CA SER A 55 4.53 2.09 -2.08
C SER A 55 5.70 3.05 -1.94
N PRO A 56 6.72 2.75 -1.11
CA PRO A 56 7.89 3.59 -1.01
C PRO A 56 8.63 3.60 -2.34
N ASP A 57 9.17 4.77 -2.70
CA ASP A 57 9.95 4.92 -3.91
C ASP A 57 11.08 3.89 -3.95
N ALA A 58 11.27 3.26 -5.11
CA ALA A 58 12.20 2.16 -5.28
C ALA A 58 13.68 2.54 -5.06
N LYS A 59 14.02 3.80 -4.75
CA LYS A 59 15.40 4.31 -4.54
C LYS A 59 16.45 3.74 -5.51
N GLY A 60 16.07 3.48 -6.76
CA GLY A 60 16.95 2.89 -7.79
C GLY A 60 17.04 1.36 -7.83
N LEU A 61 16.42 0.62 -6.90
CA LEU A 61 16.25 -0.83 -6.96
C LEU A 61 15.15 -1.18 -7.98
N LYS A 62 15.55 -1.44 -9.23
CA LYS A 62 14.66 -1.79 -10.35
C LYS A 62 13.76 -3.03 -10.12
N SER A 63 14.04 -3.86 -9.12
CA SER A 63 13.52 -5.24 -9.08
C SER A 63 12.38 -5.47 -8.07
N VAL A 64 12.10 -4.54 -7.15
CA VAL A 64 11.16 -4.83 -6.05
C VAL A 64 10.19 -3.67 -5.87
N VAL A 65 9.02 -3.76 -6.49
CA VAL A 65 7.88 -2.97 -6.01
C VAL A 65 7.50 -3.53 -4.65
N ASN A 66 7.53 -2.67 -3.65
CA ASN A 66 7.14 -3.01 -2.30
C ASN A 66 5.90 -2.19 -1.97
N ARG A 67 4.78 -2.82 -1.62
CA ARG A 67 3.58 -2.13 -1.14
C ARG A 67 3.36 -2.50 0.30
N PHE A 68 3.42 -1.51 1.18
CA PHE A 68 3.11 -1.67 2.60
C PHE A 68 1.68 -1.21 2.86
N CYS A 69 0.95 -1.95 3.67
CA CYS A 69 -0.38 -1.61 4.13
C CYS A 69 -0.45 -1.76 5.66
N TYR A 70 -1.05 -0.79 6.31
CA TYR A 70 -1.28 -0.77 7.75
C TYR A 70 -2.78 -0.63 8.02
N CYS A 71 -3.33 -1.52 8.85
CA CYS A 71 -4.78 -1.59 9.09
C CYS A 71 -5.07 -1.88 10.56
N ARG A 72 -6.15 -1.30 11.10
CA ARG A 72 -6.58 -1.57 12.47
C ARG A 72 -7.31 -2.91 12.60
N ASP A 73 -7.99 -3.33 11.53
CA ASP A 73 -8.77 -4.57 11.45
C ASP A 73 -8.02 -5.74 10.78
N ASN A 74 -8.65 -6.93 10.80
CA ASN A 74 -8.09 -8.25 10.49
C ASN A 74 -7.12 -8.31 9.28
N LEU A 75 -5.83 -8.46 9.59
CA LEU A 75 -4.73 -8.89 8.70
C LEU A 75 -4.62 -8.15 7.37
N CYS A 76 -5.15 -6.93 7.27
CA CYS A 76 -5.24 -6.17 6.01
C CYS A 76 -5.78 -7.01 4.83
N ASN A 77 -6.73 -7.91 5.09
CA ASN A 77 -7.25 -8.83 4.06
C ASN A 77 -8.14 -8.11 3.05
N SER A 78 -8.81 -7.03 3.47
CA SER A 78 -9.57 -6.14 2.61
C SER A 78 -8.66 -5.04 2.05
N THR A 79 -7.64 -5.39 1.28
CA THR A 79 -7.05 -4.37 0.41
C THR A 79 -8.11 -4.01 -0.62
N GLN A 80 -8.79 -2.88 -0.41
CA GLN A 80 -9.33 -2.14 -1.54
C GLN A 80 -8.12 -1.87 -2.43
N THR A 81 -8.00 -2.64 -3.50
CA THR A 81 -7.32 -2.16 -4.69
C THR A 81 -8.06 -0.87 -5.02
N ASN A 82 -7.53 0.27 -4.59
CA ASN A 82 -7.92 1.52 -5.19
C ASN A 82 -7.75 1.26 -6.68
N HIS A 83 -8.89 1.10 -7.37
CA HIS A 83 -8.97 1.03 -8.82
C HIS A 83 -8.62 2.43 -9.31
N GLU A 84 -7.37 2.85 -9.13
CA GLU A 84 -6.78 3.98 -9.83
C GLU A 84 -6.64 3.54 -11.27
N GLY A 85 -7.67 3.76 -12.08
CA GLY A 85 -7.59 3.55 -13.51
C GLY A 85 -8.87 3.21 -14.28
N TYR A 86 -10.03 3.00 -13.65
CA TYR A 86 -11.29 2.99 -14.41
C TYR A 86 -11.85 4.42 -14.53
N THR A 87 -11.11 5.28 -15.23
CA THR A 87 -11.75 6.41 -15.89
C THR A 87 -12.62 5.87 -17.02
N ASP A 88 -13.85 5.55 -16.65
CA ASP A 88 -15.06 5.85 -17.40
C ASP A 88 -15.15 5.31 -18.84
N ILE A 89 -14.87 4.02 -19.04
CA ILE A 89 -15.21 3.29 -20.28
C ILE A 89 -16.70 3.49 -20.62
N MET A 90 -17.55 3.57 -19.59
CA MET A 90 -18.98 3.85 -19.75
C MET A 90 -19.23 5.26 -20.33
N GLY A 91 -18.55 6.29 -19.83
CA GLY A 91 -18.57 7.64 -20.40
C GLY A 91 -18.15 7.68 -21.87
N VAL A 92 -17.05 6.98 -22.24
CA VAL A 92 -16.58 6.91 -23.64
C VAL A 92 -17.62 6.25 -24.55
N ILE A 93 -18.24 5.15 -24.12
CA ILE A 93 -19.29 4.46 -24.88
C ILE A 93 -20.51 5.35 -25.07
N VAL A 94 -20.95 6.07 -24.03
CA VAL A 94 -22.11 6.98 -24.12
C VAL A 94 -21.83 8.10 -25.11
N VAL A 95 -20.69 8.78 -25.00
CA VAL A 95 -20.30 9.87 -25.91
C VAL A 95 -20.23 9.37 -27.36
N PHE A 96 -19.61 8.21 -27.59
CA PHE A 96 -19.47 7.66 -28.94
C PHE A 96 -20.83 7.33 -29.58
N ASN A 97 -21.75 6.72 -28.82
CA ASN A 97 -23.10 6.44 -29.29
C ASN A 97 -23.91 7.72 -29.52
N LEU A 98 -23.75 8.74 -28.67
CA LEU A 98 -24.46 10.01 -28.79
C LEU A 98 -24.00 10.79 -30.03
N MET A 99 -22.69 10.86 -30.28
CA MET A 99 -22.14 11.46 -31.49
C MET A 99 -22.59 10.72 -32.76
N LYS A 100 -22.61 9.38 -32.73
CA LYS A 100 -23.10 8.56 -33.84
C LYS A 100 -24.58 8.82 -34.13
N TYR A 101 -25.41 8.96 -33.09
CA TYR A 101 -26.83 9.26 -33.22
C TYR A 101 -27.07 10.65 -33.82
N ILE A 102 -26.36 11.68 -33.33
CA ILE A 102 -26.46 13.05 -33.87
C ILE A 102 -26.04 13.10 -35.35
N ASN A 103 -24.95 12.43 -35.72
CA ASN A 103 -24.52 12.36 -37.12
C ASN A 103 -25.48 11.57 -38.03
N SER A 104 -26.30 10.67 -37.47
CA SER A 104 -27.35 9.95 -38.21
C SER A 104 -28.61 10.79 -38.45
N LEU A 105 -28.78 11.88 -37.71
CA LEU A 105 -29.94 12.78 -37.83
C LEU A 105 -29.69 13.96 -38.79
N ARG A 106 -28.45 14.09 -39.30
CA ARG A 106 -28.05 15.06 -40.31
C ARG A 106 -28.01 14.41 -41.69
#